data_AF-A0A0C2Z955-F1
#
_entry.id   AF-A0A0C2Z955-F1
#
_cell.length_a   1.000
_cell.length_b   1.000
_cell.length_c   1.000
_cell.angle_alpha   90.00
_cell.angle_beta   90.00
_cell.angle_gamma   90.00
#
_symmetry.space_group_name_H-M   'P 1'
#
loop_
_entity.id
_entity.type
_entity.pdbx_description
1 polymer ?
#
loop_
_entity_poly.entity_id
_entity_poly.type
_entity_poly.pdbx_seq_one_letter_code
_entity_poly.pdbx_strand_id
1 'polypeptide(L)'
;GRLLSQWQSGRHRYTIRVWYGRSDNRVCSTCPKRLMQELKTEYDCVILILTDHSDKDTGDLFIGPDESGIFFHELLTPFQEVIHGSMMYIAACGSIVNNEESFNRMCSTIAKFHISNALAFDAPCLQTINVVEALVRVTKSVVIHGFDFTHSLGHVLRESTYLGMHTGIVHFSLGDQENVNISKVVKYVWAHCNYQPWGMELPMQCPQCGTVQKWPSVQTGDGGYMYECVYWRCGYNSNARWAWLHTMTVEHPKGATLLKLNGGQGGWMRVSICELS
;
A
#
# COMPACT_ATOMS: atom_id res chain seq x y z
N GLY A 1 17.05 2.74 -19.02
CA GLY A 1 16.58 3.63 -17.93
C GLY A 1 17.45 4.85 -17.84
N ARG A 2 16.88 6.00 -17.44
CA ARG A 2 17.65 7.19 -17.02
C ARG A 2 17.75 7.20 -15.50
N LEU A 3 18.95 7.54 -15.03
CA LEU A 3 19.28 7.90 -13.66
C LEU A 3 18.36 9.06 -13.22
N LEU A 4 17.67 8.97 -12.09
CA LEU A 4 16.79 10.06 -11.62
C LEU A 4 17.40 10.97 -10.57
N SER A 5 18.51 10.62 -9.91
CA SER A 5 19.48 11.55 -9.30
C SER A 5 20.35 10.83 -8.27
N GLN A 6 21.57 11.32 -8.08
CA GLN A 6 22.40 11.04 -6.93
C GLN A 6 22.35 12.28 -6.03
N TRP A 7 22.00 12.10 -4.75
CA TRP A 7 21.94 13.20 -3.79
C TRP A 7 23.07 13.03 -2.77
N GLN A 8 23.91 14.06 -2.64
CA GLN A 8 25.00 14.10 -1.66
C GLN A 8 24.75 15.25 -0.69
N SER A 9 24.76 14.95 0.61
CA SER A 9 24.72 15.95 1.67
C SER A 9 25.85 15.70 2.66
N GLY A 10 26.86 16.59 2.63
CA GLY A 10 27.78 16.97 3.70
C GLY A 10 28.69 15.92 4.36
N ARG A 11 28.19 14.69 4.60
CA ARG A 11 28.89 13.60 5.27
C ARG A 11 28.34 12.20 5.00
N HIS A 12 27.20 12.05 4.31
CA HIS A 12 26.53 10.77 4.08
C HIS A 12 26.24 10.56 2.58
N ARG A 13 26.41 9.32 2.10
CA ARG A 13 26.15 8.95 0.70
C ARG A 13 24.86 8.15 0.62
N TYR A 14 23.88 8.72 -0.07
CA TYR A 14 22.59 8.10 -0.30
C TYR A 14 22.42 7.74 -1.77
N THR A 15 21.87 6.56 -2.04
CA THR A 15 21.56 6.12 -3.40
C THR A 15 20.09 5.75 -3.50
N ILE A 16 19.36 6.51 -4.31
CA ILE A 16 18.01 6.20 -4.74
C ILE A 16 18.13 5.66 -6.16
N ARG A 17 17.93 4.35 -6.33
CA ARG A 17 17.94 3.72 -7.65
C ARG A 17 16.54 3.19 -7.95
N VAL A 18 15.87 3.89 -8.85
CA VAL A 18 14.62 3.46 -9.45
C VAL A 18 14.97 2.56 -10.63
N TRP A 19 14.47 1.32 -10.61
CA TRP A 19 14.58 0.44 -11.77
C TRP A 19 13.26 0.50 -12.56
N TYR A 20 13.37 0.62 -13.88
CA TYR A 20 12.24 0.58 -14.80
C TYR A 20 12.55 -0.49 -15.86
N GLY A 21 11.68 -1.51 -15.94
CA GLY A 21 11.57 -2.34 -17.14
C GLY A 21 10.90 -1.52 -18.23
N ARG A 22 11.55 -1.35 -19.38
CA ARG A 22 10.91 -0.79 -20.58
C ARG A 22 10.50 -1.99 -21.43
N SER A 23 9.31 -1.91 -22.03
CA SER A 23 8.66 -2.91 -22.90
C SER A 23 9.41 -3.25 -24.20
N ASP A 24 10.71 -2.97 -24.31
CA ASP A 24 11.57 -3.51 -25.37
C ASP A 24 12.33 -4.72 -24.79
N ASN A 25 11.85 -5.92 -25.14
CA ASN A 25 12.16 -7.28 -24.66
C ASN A 25 13.65 -7.71 -24.56
N ARG A 26 14.54 -6.94 -23.95
CA ARG A 26 15.88 -7.40 -23.58
C ARG A 26 16.28 -6.88 -22.22
N VAL A 27 16.07 -7.71 -21.18
CA VAL A 27 16.78 -7.56 -19.91
C VAL A 27 18.27 -7.73 -20.22
N CYS A 28 18.99 -6.61 -20.27
CA CYS A 28 20.42 -6.60 -20.52
C CYS A 28 21.15 -7.23 -19.33
N SER A 29 21.60 -8.47 -19.47
CA SER A 29 22.28 -9.24 -18.40
C SER A 29 23.58 -8.60 -17.89
N THR A 30 24.15 -7.66 -18.63
CA THR A 30 25.32 -6.87 -18.22
C THR A 30 24.97 -5.63 -17.38
N CYS A 31 23.71 -5.16 -17.41
CA CYS A 31 23.28 -3.97 -16.68
C CYS A 31 23.30 -4.15 -15.15
N PRO A 32 22.84 -5.27 -14.56
CA PRO A 32 22.92 -5.49 -13.11
C PRO A 32 24.37 -5.59 -12.62
N LYS A 33 25.25 -6.27 -13.37
CA LYS A 33 26.66 -6.46 -12.97
C LYS A 33 27.44 -5.15 -12.93
N ARG A 34 27.23 -4.26 -13.91
CA ARG A 34 27.82 -2.91 -13.92
C ARG A 34 27.26 -2.05 -12.80
N LEU A 35 25.95 -2.10 -12.58
CA LEU A 35 25.29 -1.40 -11.47
C LEU A 35 25.87 -1.85 -10.12
N MET A 36 26.08 -3.15 -9.95
CA MET A 36 26.69 -3.73 -8.75
C MET A 36 28.13 -3.25 -8.53
N GLN A 37 28.93 -3.14 -9.59
CA GLN A 37 30.28 -2.55 -9.47
C GLN A 37 30.24 -1.09 -9.00
N GLU A 38 29.28 -0.30 -9.47
CA GLU A 38 29.06 1.07 -8.99
C GLU A 38 28.48 1.11 -7.56
N LEU A 39 27.78 0.06 -7.14
CA LEU A 39 27.20 -0.08 -5.81
C LEU A 39 28.19 -0.57 -4.75
N LYS A 40 29.39 -1.03 -5.11
CA LYS A 40 30.45 -1.44 -4.16
C LYS A 40 31.06 -0.28 -3.34
N THR A 41 30.49 0.92 -3.41
CA THR A 41 30.87 2.02 -2.54
C THR A 41 30.08 1.94 -1.23
N GLU A 42 30.67 2.40 -0.12
CA GLU A 42 29.97 2.45 1.17
C GLU A 42 28.80 3.42 1.08
N TYR A 43 27.57 2.89 1.24
CA TYR A 43 26.35 3.67 1.37
C TYR A 43 25.77 3.46 2.77
N ASP A 44 25.28 4.54 3.36
CA ASP A 44 24.68 4.50 4.68
C ASP A 44 23.23 4.01 4.63
N CYS A 45 22.55 4.22 3.49
CA CYS A 45 21.17 3.83 3.29
C CYS A 45 20.88 3.52 1.80
N VAL A 46 20.17 2.41 1.57
CA VAL A 46 19.72 1.97 0.26
C VAL A 46 18.20 2.05 0.20
N ILE A 47 17.68 2.71 -0.84
CA ILE A 47 16.25 2.81 -1.12
C ILE A 47 15.96 2.14 -2.46
N LEU A 48 15.11 1.12 -2.41
CA LEU A 48 14.58 0.40 -3.56
C LEU A 48 13.21 0.96 -3.91
N ILE A 49 13.01 1.35 -5.17
CA ILE A 49 11.70 1.77 -5.66
C ILE A 49 11.37 0.91 -6.87
N LEU A 50 10.35 0.08 -6.72
CA LEU A 50 9.78 -0.73 -7.78
C LEU A 50 8.48 -0.08 -8.26
N THR A 51 8.39 0.18 -9.56
CA THR A 51 7.22 0.76 -10.21
C THR A 51 6.86 -0.15 -11.37
N ASP A 52 5.68 -0.74 -11.32
CA ASP A 52 5.20 -1.62 -12.39
C ASP A 52 3.68 -1.79 -12.35
N HIS A 53 3.13 -2.45 -13.36
CA HIS A 53 1.83 -3.07 -13.28
C HIS A 53 1.96 -4.47 -12.70
N SER A 54 0.94 -4.91 -11.96
CA SER A 54 0.79 -6.31 -11.58
C SER A 54 -0.36 -6.93 -12.33
N ASP A 55 -0.21 -8.21 -12.66
CA ASP A 55 -1.28 -9.01 -13.24
C ASP A 55 -2.46 -9.09 -12.27
N LYS A 56 -3.68 -8.95 -12.77
CA LYS A 56 -4.87 -8.89 -11.90
C LYS A 56 -5.21 -10.23 -11.28
N ASP A 57 -4.89 -11.32 -11.98
CA ASP A 57 -5.30 -12.67 -11.60
C ASP A 57 -4.21 -13.31 -10.72
N THR A 58 -2.94 -13.19 -11.12
CA THR A 58 -1.82 -13.81 -10.39
C THR A 58 -1.23 -12.90 -9.31
N GLY A 59 -1.30 -11.57 -9.49
CA GLY A 59 -0.64 -10.59 -8.62
C GLY A 59 0.85 -10.39 -8.91
N ASP A 60 1.42 -11.10 -9.89
CA ASP A 60 2.84 -10.99 -10.26
C ASP A 60 3.13 -9.68 -10.99
N LEU A 61 4.38 -9.22 -10.93
CA LEU A 61 4.84 -8.03 -11.66
C LEU A 61 4.94 -8.33 -13.16
N PHE A 62 4.47 -7.39 -13.99
CA PHE A 62 4.45 -7.53 -15.44
C PHE A 62 5.83 -7.27 -16.06
N ILE A 63 6.42 -8.25 -16.74
CA ILE A 63 7.72 -8.06 -17.41
C ILE A 63 7.55 -7.64 -18.87
N GLY A 64 6.49 -8.13 -19.51
CA GLY A 64 6.30 -8.03 -20.94
C GLY A 64 5.11 -8.86 -21.43
N PRO A 65 4.72 -8.70 -22.70
CA PRO A 65 3.49 -9.26 -23.26
C PRO A 65 3.46 -10.80 -23.37
N ASP A 66 4.62 -11.45 -23.40
CA ASP A 66 4.75 -12.90 -23.66
C ASP A 66 5.44 -13.67 -22.52
N GLU A 67 5.77 -13.01 -21.42
CA GLU A 67 6.46 -13.61 -20.28
C GLU A 67 5.54 -13.66 -19.06
N SER A 68 5.43 -14.83 -18.44
CA SER A 68 4.87 -14.96 -17.09
C SER A 68 5.70 -14.10 -16.12
N GLY A 69 5.04 -13.32 -15.27
CA GLY A 69 5.68 -12.34 -14.38
C GLY A 69 6.89 -12.88 -13.60
N ILE A 70 7.87 -12.01 -13.35
CA ILE A 70 9.11 -12.35 -12.65
C ILE A 70 8.83 -12.18 -11.18
N PHE A 71 9.27 -13.14 -10.39
CA PHE A 71 9.09 -13.04 -8.97
C PHE A 71 10.09 -12.06 -8.35
N PHE A 72 9.70 -11.35 -7.31
CA PHE A 72 10.55 -10.39 -6.56
C PHE A 72 11.92 -10.97 -6.23
N HIS A 73 11.95 -12.28 -5.93
CA HIS A 73 13.16 -13.02 -5.65
C HIS A 73 14.20 -12.91 -6.78
N GLU A 74 13.81 -13.17 -8.02
CA GLU A 74 14.72 -13.17 -9.18
C GLU A 74 15.20 -11.76 -9.48
N LEU A 75 14.32 -10.78 -9.32
CA LEU A 75 14.64 -9.36 -9.50
C LEU A 75 15.68 -8.86 -8.47
N LEU A 76 15.56 -9.31 -7.21
CA LEU A 76 16.40 -8.84 -6.10
C LEU A 76 17.67 -9.66 -5.89
N THR A 77 17.72 -10.91 -6.38
CA THR A 77 18.89 -11.80 -6.24
C THR A 77 20.22 -11.15 -6.65
N PRO A 78 20.32 -10.41 -7.77
CA PRO A 78 21.55 -9.74 -8.16
C PRO A 78 22.05 -8.68 -7.17
N PHE A 79 21.19 -8.21 -6.25
CA PHE A 79 21.45 -7.11 -5.33
C PHE A 79 21.55 -7.55 -3.87
N GLN A 80 21.52 -8.85 -3.58
CA GLN A 80 21.46 -9.39 -2.21
C GLN A 80 22.53 -8.81 -1.26
N GLU A 81 23.73 -8.53 -1.77
CA GLU A 81 24.87 -8.05 -0.97
C GLU A 81 24.72 -6.59 -0.53
N VAL A 82 23.82 -5.81 -1.15
CA VAL A 82 23.73 -4.35 -0.93
C VAL A 82 22.37 -3.91 -0.39
N ILE A 83 21.34 -4.75 -0.45
CA ILE A 83 19.97 -4.38 -0.04
C ILE A 83 19.62 -4.81 1.38
N HIS A 84 20.56 -5.42 2.10
CA HIS A 84 20.37 -5.73 3.52
C HIS A 84 20.13 -4.44 4.31
N GLY A 85 19.07 -4.42 5.10
CA GLY A 85 18.67 -3.24 5.88
C GLY A 85 18.03 -2.11 5.06
N SER A 86 17.72 -2.36 3.79
CA SER A 86 17.18 -1.33 2.89
C SER A 86 15.73 -0.96 3.22
N MET A 87 15.31 0.19 2.68
CA MET A 87 13.90 0.55 2.55
C MET A 87 13.41 0.25 1.14
N MET A 88 12.17 -0.22 1.02
CA MET A 88 11.58 -0.58 -0.27
C MET A 88 10.20 0.05 -0.46
N TYR A 89 9.96 0.63 -1.63
CA TYR A 89 8.64 1.09 -2.05
C TYR A 89 8.20 0.30 -3.28
N ILE A 90 7.09 -0.44 -3.15
CA ILE A 90 6.48 -1.24 -4.20
C ILE A 90 5.26 -0.47 -4.71
N ALA A 91 5.51 0.47 -5.62
CA ALA A 91 4.49 1.30 -6.25
C ALA A 91 3.90 0.59 -7.48
N ALA A 92 3.26 -0.56 -7.23
CA ALA A 92 2.55 -1.37 -8.21
C ALA A 92 1.05 -1.46 -7.90
N CYS A 93 0.26 -2.03 -8.81
CA CYS A 93 -1.18 -2.25 -8.60
C CYS A 93 -1.43 -3.20 -7.40
N GLY A 94 -2.59 -3.05 -6.78
CA GLY A 94 -2.93 -3.73 -5.54
C GLY A 94 -3.10 -5.23 -5.62
N SER A 95 -3.12 -5.85 -6.80
CA SER A 95 -3.23 -7.31 -6.92
C SER A 95 -2.07 -8.02 -6.25
N ILE A 96 -0.89 -7.41 -6.14
CA ILE A 96 0.23 -7.97 -5.37
C ILE A 96 -0.08 -8.14 -3.87
N VAL A 97 -0.87 -7.21 -3.32
CA VAL A 97 -1.25 -7.22 -1.90
C VAL A 97 -2.52 -8.04 -1.69
N ASN A 98 -3.45 -7.99 -2.64
CA ASN A 98 -4.77 -8.58 -2.53
C ASN A 98 -4.81 -10.05 -2.96
N ASN A 99 -3.81 -10.54 -3.69
CA ASN A 99 -3.65 -11.96 -3.99
C ASN A 99 -2.79 -12.62 -2.90
N GLU A 100 -3.34 -13.65 -2.26
CA GLU A 100 -2.72 -14.33 -1.11
C GLU A 100 -1.35 -14.95 -1.44
N GLU A 101 -1.23 -15.60 -2.59
CA GLU A 101 0.01 -16.24 -3.02
C GLU A 101 1.11 -15.19 -3.27
N SER A 102 0.78 -14.16 -4.04
CA SER A 102 1.70 -13.03 -4.30
C SER A 102 2.12 -12.32 -3.01
N PHE A 103 1.17 -12.09 -2.10
CA PHE A 103 1.44 -11.48 -0.80
C PHE A 103 2.39 -12.31 0.06
N ASN A 104 2.16 -13.63 0.17
CA ASN A 104 3.00 -14.53 0.95
C ASN A 104 4.41 -14.65 0.39
N ARG A 105 4.53 -14.71 -0.92
CA ARG A 105 5.83 -14.74 -1.58
C ARG A 105 6.56 -13.38 -1.48
N MET A 106 5.85 -12.25 -1.51
CA MET A 106 6.41 -10.92 -1.23
C MET A 106 6.95 -10.84 0.21
N CYS A 107 6.18 -11.30 1.19
CA CYS A 107 6.63 -11.45 2.59
C CYS A 107 7.92 -12.29 2.69
N SER A 108 7.93 -13.47 2.05
CA SER A 108 9.10 -14.35 2.02
C SER A 108 10.32 -13.68 1.39
N THR A 109 10.11 -12.83 0.40
CA THR A 109 11.19 -12.09 -0.27
C THR A 109 11.74 -10.97 0.62
N ILE A 110 10.88 -10.15 1.21
CA ILE A 110 11.27 -9.09 2.16
C ILE A 110 12.11 -9.67 3.30
N ALA A 111 11.65 -10.80 3.87
CA ALA A 111 12.38 -11.54 4.89
C ALA A 111 13.74 -12.04 4.39
N LYS A 112 13.77 -12.77 3.26
CA LYS A 112 14.99 -13.34 2.69
C LYS A 112 16.08 -12.29 2.40
N PHE A 113 15.69 -11.15 1.85
CA PHE A 113 16.63 -10.07 1.51
C PHE A 113 16.86 -9.08 2.66
N HIS A 114 16.31 -9.35 3.85
CA HIS A 114 16.48 -8.54 5.04
C HIS A 114 16.12 -7.06 4.81
N ILE A 115 15.02 -6.82 4.09
CA ILE A 115 14.52 -5.46 3.84
C ILE A 115 13.86 -4.97 5.13
N SER A 116 14.43 -3.93 5.75
CA SER A 116 13.98 -3.44 7.06
C SER A 116 12.56 -2.90 7.03
N ASN A 117 12.22 -2.12 6.00
CA ASN A 117 10.89 -1.55 5.84
C ASN A 117 10.47 -1.61 4.37
N ALA A 118 9.26 -2.10 4.12
CA ALA A 118 8.66 -2.05 2.80
C ALA A 118 7.26 -1.44 2.83
N LEU A 119 6.91 -0.67 1.80
CA LEU A 119 5.55 -0.18 1.55
C LEU A 119 5.01 -0.76 0.25
N ALA A 120 3.80 -1.31 0.31
CA ALA A 120 2.99 -1.66 -0.85
C ALA A 120 1.63 -0.99 -0.77
N PHE A 121 0.89 -0.97 -1.87
CA PHE A 121 -0.40 -0.30 -1.99
C PHE A 121 -1.47 -1.30 -2.42
N ASP A 122 -2.70 -1.14 -1.96
CA ASP A 122 -3.79 -2.10 -2.23
C ASP A 122 -4.78 -1.63 -3.31
N ALA A 123 -4.57 -0.43 -3.89
CA ALA A 123 -5.43 0.10 -4.94
C ALA A 123 -5.32 -0.73 -6.24
N PRO A 124 -6.43 -1.24 -6.79
CA PRO A 124 -6.41 -2.09 -8.00
C PRO A 124 -5.78 -1.45 -9.23
N CYS A 125 -5.83 -0.11 -9.33
CA CYS A 125 -5.28 0.67 -10.44
C CYS A 125 -4.47 1.85 -9.89
N LEU A 126 -3.41 1.53 -9.14
CA LEU A 126 -2.58 2.53 -8.48
C LEU A 126 -2.05 3.57 -9.48
N GLN A 127 -2.34 4.84 -9.20
CA GLN A 127 -1.74 5.96 -9.92
C GLN A 127 -0.50 6.42 -9.15
N THR A 128 0.70 6.07 -9.63
CA THR A 128 1.96 6.34 -8.92
C THR A 128 2.13 7.82 -8.56
N ILE A 129 1.61 8.73 -9.38
CA ILE A 129 1.65 10.17 -9.10
C ILE A 129 1.02 10.55 -7.75
N ASN A 130 0.01 9.79 -7.28
CA ASN A 130 -0.66 10.05 -6.02
C ASN A 130 0.18 9.65 -4.79
N VAL A 131 1.14 8.73 -4.95
CA VAL A 131 1.96 8.23 -3.82
C VAL A 131 3.31 8.92 -3.69
N VAL A 132 3.81 9.55 -4.77
CA VAL A 132 5.16 10.13 -4.83
C VAL A 132 5.40 11.14 -3.70
N GLU A 133 4.46 12.04 -3.44
CA GLU A 133 4.62 13.04 -2.39
C GLU A 133 4.82 12.40 -1.01
N ALA A 134 3.96 11.44 -0.64
CA ALA A 134 4.07 10.73 0.63
C ALA A 134 5.38 9.96 0.75
N LEU A 135 5.80 9.25 -0.31
CA LEU A 135 7.07 8.51 -0.32
C LEU A 135 8.28 9.43 -0.15
N VAL A 136 8.30 10.58 -0.83
CA VAL A 136 9.37 11.59 -0.69
C VAL A 136 9.40 12.14 0.74
N ARG A 137 8.24 12.40 1.35
CA ARG A 137 8.14 12.90 2.72
C ARG A 137 8.63 11.88 3.74
N VAL A 138 8.22 10.61 3.62
CA VAL A 138 8.72 9.53 4.48
C VAL A 138 10.23 9.37 4.32
N THR A 139 10.71 9.36 3.07
CA THR A 139 12.16 9.27 2.77
C THR A 139 12.93 10.39 3.44
N LYS A 140 12.48 11.65 3.33
CA LYS A 140 13.16 12.78 3.96
C LYS A 140 13.20 12.63 5.50
N SER A 141 12.09 12.26 6.12
CA SER A 141 12.02 12.05 7.57
C SER A 141 12.97 10.97 8.06
N VAL A 142 13.07 9.84 7.34
CA VAL A 142 13.92 8.74 7.76
C VAL A 142 15.38 8.98 7.41
N VAL A 143 15.66 9.34 6.16
CA VAL A 143 17.03 9.37 5.61
C VAL A 143 17.78 10.63 6.02
N ILE A 144 17.11 11.78 6.00
CA ILE A 144 17.74 13.07 6.28
C ILE A 144 17.64 13.39 7.77
N HIS A 145 16.47 13.17 8.37
CA HIS A 145 16.23 13.51 9.77
C HIS A 145 16.50 12.37 10.75
N GLY A 146 16.71 11.14 10.27
CA GLY A 146 17.02 9.99 11.14
C GLY A 146 15.86 9.53 12.01
N PHE A 147 14.62 9.89 11.66
CA PHE A 147 13.44 9.45 12.42
C PHE A 147 13.09 7.99 12.14
N ASP A 148 12.44 7.34 13.11
CA ASP A 148 11.87 6.01 12.94
C ASP A 148 10.89 5.97 11.75
N PHE A 149 10.94 4.87 10.99
CA PHE A 149 10.14 4.71 9.78
C PHE A 149 8.65 4.68 10.09
N THR A 150 8.23 3.89 11.09
CA THR A 150 6.81 3.72 11.45
C THR A 150 6.22 5.04 11.94
N HIS A 151 6.97 5.76 12.78
CA HIS A 151 6.60 7.08 13.27
C HIS A 151 6.48 8.10 12.13
N SER A 152 7.48 8.14 11.24
CA SER A 152 7.50 9.02 10.08
C SER A 152 6.33 8.77 9.14
N LEU A 153 6.04 7.50 8.85
CA LEU A 153 4.89 7.10 8.03
C LEU A 153 3.58 7.55 8.68
N GLY A 154 3.39 7.27 9.98
CA GLY A 154 2.19 7.69 10.71
C GLY A 154 1.98 9.20 10.69
N HIS A 155 3.06 9.99 10.79
CA HIS A 155 3.00 11.45 10.68
C HIS A 155 2.61 11.89 9.26
N VAL A 156 3.27 11.36 8.22
CA VAL A 156 2.96 11.70 6.82
C VAL A 156 1.53 11.35 6.46
N LEU A 157 1.02 10.21 6.93
CA LEU A 157 -0.34 9.77 6.61
C LEU A 157 -1.38 10.70 7.22
N ARG A 158 -1.22 11.16 8.47
CA ARG A 158 -2.14 12.14 9.07
C ARG A 158 -2.33 13.37 8.17
N GLU A 159 -1.27 13.82 7.51
CA GLU A 159 -1.33 14.99 6.64
C GLU A 159 -1.72 14.66 5.18
N SER A 160 -1.84 13.38 4.82
CA SER A 160 -2.10 12.91 3.46
C SER A 160 -3.51 12.34 3.32
N THR A 161 -4.54 13.14 3.58
CA THR A 161 -5.95 12.71 3.46
C THR A 161 -6.31 12.31 2.04
N TYR A 162 -5.84 13.07 1.04
CA TYR A 162 -6.09 12.81 -0.37
C TYR A 162 -5.56 11.44 -0.82
N LEU A 163 -4.35 11.07 -0.38
CA LEU A 163 -3.79 9.74 -0.65
C LEU A 163 -4.71 8.63 -0.13
N GLY A 164 -5.27 8.83 1.06
CA GLY A 164 -6.15 7.86 1.72
C GLY A 164 -7.43 7.57 0.96
N MET A 165 -7.95 8.56 0.23
CA MET A 165 -9.12 8.40 -0.62
C MET A 165 -8.87 7.52 -1.86
N HIS A 166 -7.61 7.24 -2.18
CA HIS A 166 -7.22 6.53 -3.41
C HIS A 166 -6.57 5.18 -3.17
N THR A 167 -5.97 4.96 -2.00
CA THR A 167 -5.27 3.71 -1.70
C THR A 167 -5.10 3.52 -0.21
N GLY A 168 -5.18 2.26 0.24
CA GLY A 168 -4.56 1.81 1.46
C GLY A 168 -3.06 1.55 1.25
N ILE A 169 -2.34 1.42 2.36
CA ILE A 169 -0.90 1.14 2.37
C ILE A 169 -0.64 -0.04 3.28
N VAL A 170 0.12 -1.01 2.79
CA VAL A 170 0.64 -2.11 3.62
C VAL A 170 2.10 -1.85 3.94
N HIS A 171 2.39 -1.78 5.23
CA HIS A 171 3.75 -1.60 5.75
C HIS A 171 4.25 -2.91 6.34
N PHE A 172 5.37 -3.38 5.79
CA PHE A 172 6.12 -4.51 6.31
C PHE A 172 7.30 -3.98 7.10
N SER A 173 7.44 -4.44 8.34
CA SER A 173 8.60 -4.19 9.19
C SER A 173 9.27 -5.51 9.50
N LEU A 174 10.56 -5.61 9.21
CA LEU A 174 11.38 -6.69 9.75
C LEU A 174 11.65 -6.42 11.23
N GLY A 175 11.76 -7.47 12.04
CA GLY A 175 12.17 -7.35 13.44
C GLY A 175 13.65 -7.05 13.58
N ASP A 176 14.12 -6.89 14.82
CA ASP A 176 15.54 -6.79 15.11
C ASP A 176 16.31 -8.03 14.61
N GLN A 177 17.59 -7.82 14.28
CA GLN A 177 18.43 -8.63 13.38
C GLN A 177 18.57 -10.14 13.67
N GLU A 178 18.07 -10.64 14.79
CA GLU A 178 18.10 -12.07 15.10
C GLU A 178 16.89 -12.83 14.53
N ASN A 179 15.80 -12.15 14.20
CA ASN A 179 14.62 -12.76 13.61
C ASN A 179 14.53 -12.49 12.11
N VAL A 180 14.76 -13.53 11.31
CA VAL A 180 14.60 -13.51 9.84
C VAL A 180 13.13 -13.36 9.42
N ASN A 181 12.19 -13.42 10.37
CA ASN A 181 10.76 -13.29 10.09
C ASN A 181 10.30 -11.83 10.13
N ILE A 182 9.36 -11.49 9.25
CA ILE A 182 8.63 -10.22 9.31
C ILE A 182 7.97 -10.12 10.69
N SER A 183 8.37 -9.11 11.47
CA SER A 183 7.86 -8.93 12.83
C SER A 183 6.46 -8.35 12.83
N LYS A 184 6.13 -7.56 11.79
CA LYS A 184 4.86 -6.86 11.74
C LYS A 184 4.44 -6.53 10.30
N VAL A 185 3.18 -6.83 9.99
CA VAL A 185 2.50 -6.32 8.80
C VAL A 185 1.29 -5.49 9.22
N VAL A 186 1.30 -4.20 8.86
CA VAL A 186 0.24 -3.25 9.22
C VAL A 186 -0.39 -2.71 7.95
N LYS A 187 -1.72 -2.78 7.87
CA LYS A 187 -2.50 -2.07 6.86
C LYS A 187 -2.92 -0.71 7.39
N TYR A 188 -2.58 0.35 6.67
CA TYR A 188 -3.13 1.68 6.86
C TYR A 188 -4.27 1.87 5.88
N VAL A 189 -5.46 2.15 6.40
CA VAL A 189 -6.67 2.39 5.61
C VAL A 189 -7.24 3.73 6.02
N TRP A 190 -7.68 4.53 5.05
CA TRP A 190 -8.38 5.76 5.33
C TRP A 190 -9.84 5.48 5.65
N ALA A 191 -10.35 6.11 6.71
CA ALA A 191 -11.72 5.96 7.15
C ALA A 191 -12.43 7.31 7.06
N HIS A 192 -13.69 7.30 6.59
CA HIS A 192 -14.56 8.47 6.56
C HIS A 192 -16.03 8.07 6.68
N CYS A 193 -16.76 8.70 7.60
CA CYS A 193 -18.12 8.29 7.99
C CYS A 193 -19.21 8.37 6.90
N ASN A 194 -18.89 8.92 5.72
CA ASN A 194 -19.84 9.08 4.60
C ASN A 194 -19.39 8.43 3.29
N TYR A 195 -18.14 8.00 3.18
CA TYR A 195 -17.56 7.48 1.93
C TYR A 195 -16.94 6.10 2.14
N GLN A 196 -16.19 5.98 3.24
CA GLN A 196 -15.40 4.80 3.53
C GLN A 196 -15.42 4.52 5.05
N PRO A 197 -16.58 4.22 5.66
CA PRO A 197 -16.67 3.90 7.09
C PRO A 197 -15.66 2.83 7.46
N TRP A 198 -14.78 3.16 8.41
CA TRP A 198 -13.76 2.24 8.89
C TRP A 198 -12.88 1.60 7.80
N GLY A 199 -12.71 2.25 6.65
CA GLY A 199 -11.93 1.70 5.54
C GLY A 199 -12.74 0.88 4.52
N MET A 200 -14.04 0.69 4.74
CA MET A 200 -14.93 -0.06 3.83
C MET A 200 -15.63 0.90 2.86
N GLU A 201 -15.40 0.75 1.57
CA GLU A 201 -16.05 1.58 0.55
C GLU A 201 -17.56 1.32 0.51
N LEU A 202 -18.36 2.39 0.50
CA LEU A 202 -19.79 2.29 0.27
C LEU A 202 -20.06 2.14 -1.24
N PRO A 203 -21.00 1.28 -1.65
CA PRO A 203 -21.32 1.12 -3.05
C PRO A 203 -21.94 2.41 -3.61
N MET A 204 -21.55 2.81 -4.82
CA MET A 204 -22.11 4.02 -5.45
C MET A 204 -23.62 3.91 -5.69
N GLN A 205 -24.12 2.69 -5.87
CA GLN A 205 -25.52 2.36 -6.10
C GLN A 205 -26.04 1.46 -4.99
N CYS A 206 -27.32 1.59 -4.66
CA CYS A 206 -27.99 0.64 -3.78
C CYS A 206 -27.93 -0.78 -4.37
N PRO A 207 -27.35 -1.77 -3.68
CA PRO A 207 -27.28 -3.15 -4.19
C PRO A 207 -28.65 -3.76 -4.49
N GLN A 208 -29.70 -3.28 -3.81
CA GLN A 208 -31.06 -3.81 -3.95
C GLN A 208 -31.87 -3.17 -5.07
N CYS A 209 -31.67 -1.88 -5.37
CA CYS A 209 -32.50 -1.16 -6.36
C CYS A 209 -31.71 -0.44 -7.47
N GLY A 210 -30.38 -0.50 -7.45
CA GLY A 210 -29.49 0.13 -8.43
C GLY A 210 -29.46 1.68 -8.39
N THR A 211 -30.21 2.31 -7.49
CA THR A 211 -30.28 3.77 -7.42
C THR A 211 -28.96 4.35 -6.89
N VAL A 212 -28.38 5.29 -7.63
CA VAL A 212 -27.25 6.10 -7.18
C VAL A 212 -27.75 7.03 -6.08
N GLN A 213 -27.09 7.02 -4.92
CA GLN A 213 -27.52 7.85 -3.80
C GLN A 213 -26.38 8.24 -2.87
N LYS A 214 -26.58 9.36 -2.17
CA LYS A 214 -25.82 9.67 -0.97
C LYS A 214 -26.35 8.79 0.15
N TRP A 215 -25.46 8.11 0.86
CA TRP A 215 -25.82 7.28 2.00
C TRP A 215 -25.93 8.12 3.27
N PRO A 216 -27.14 8.40 3.80
CA PRO A 216 -27.26 8.93 5.16
C PRO A 216 -26.72 7.89 6.13
N SER A 217 -25.99 8.35 7.14
CA SER A 217 -25.39 7.50 8.15
C SER A 217 -25.93 7.82 9.54
N VAL A 218 -26.10 6.77 10.34
CA VAL A 218 -26.40 6.86 11.77
C VAL A 218 -25.33 6.06 12.50
N GLN A 219 -24.67 6.68 13.47
CA GLN A 219 -23.72 5.96 14.31
C GLN A 219 -24.47 5.01 15.24
N THR A 220 -24.04 3.75 15.28
CA THR A 220 -24.62 2.72 16.15
C THR A 220 -23.97 2.76 17.53
N GLY A 221 -24.64 2.23 18.55
CA GLY A 221 -24.18 2.31 19.95
C GLY A 221 -22.85 1.59 20.23
N ASP A 222 -22.44 0.68 19.34
CA ASP A 222 -21.18 -0.05 19.35
C ASP A 222 -20.04 0.65 18.57
N GLY A 223 -20.29 1.86 18.06
CA GLY A 223 -19.32 2.62 17.27
C GLY A 223 -19.29 2.28 15.77
N GLY A 224 -20.14 1.37 15.31
CA GLY A 224 -20.38 1.15 13.89
C GLY A 224 -21.16 2.29 13.21
N TYR A 225 -21.44 2.10 11.93
CA TYR A 225 -22.31 2.97 11.15
C TYR A 225 -23.39 2.14 10.45
N MET A 226 -24.63 2.60 10.51
CA MET A 226 -25.74 2.09 9.72
C MET A 226 -26.08 3.09 8.62
N TYR A 227 -26.26 2.58 7.41
CA TYR A 227 -26.63 3.33 6.22
C TYR A 227 -27.96 2.84 5.69
N GLU A 228 -28.77 3.74 5.16
CA GLU A 228 -30.09 3.40 4.63
C GLU A 228 -30.27 3.98 3.22
N CYS A 229 -30.93 3.20 2.36
CA CYS A 229 -31.33 3.65 1.03
C CYS A 229 -32.43 4.68 1.12
N VAL A 230 -32.23 5.86 0.51
CA VAL A 230 -33.22 6.96 0.52
C VAL A 230 -34.24 6.85 -0.60
N TYR A 231 -34.06 5.91 -1.53
CA TYR A 231 -35.02 5.72 -2.61
C TYR A 231 -36.29 5.04 -2.10
N TRP A 232 -37.40 5.78 -2.13
CA TRP A 232 -38.67 5.36 -1.54
C TRP A 232 -39.30 4.08 -2.16
N ARG A 233 -38.89 3.67 -3.38
CA ARG A 233 -39.29 2.38 -3.97
C ARG A 233 -38.25 1.27 -3.80
N CYS A 234 -37.19 1.50 -3.03
CA CYS A 234 -36.21 0.45 -2.74
C CYS A 234 -36.90 -0.69 -1.98
N GLY A 235 -36.76 -1.91 -2.49
CA GLY A 235 -37.43 -3.08 -1.91
C GLY A 235 -38.94 -3.14 -2.12
N TYR A 236 -39.48 -2.26 -2.96
CA TYR A 236 -40.88 -2.33 -3.33
C TYR A 236 -41.14 -3.59 -4.17
N ASN A 237 -41.81 -4.56 -3.55
CA ASN A 237 -42.41 -5.69 -4.25
C ASN A 237 -43.89 -5.34 -4.50
N SER A 238 -44.38 -5.46 -5.74
CA SER A 238 -45.78 -5.17 -6.09
C SER A 238 -46.80 -5.95 -5.26
N ASN A 239 -46.38 -7.04 -4.63
CA ASN A 239 -47.22 -7.91 -3.80
C ASN A 239 -47.12 -7.59 -2.29
N ALA A 240 -46.19 -6.72 -1.86
CA ALA A 240 -46.03 -6.32 -0.46
C ALA A 240 -46.59 -4.92 -0.23
N ARG A 241 -47.38 -4.74 0.84
CA ARG A 241 -47.97 -3.43 1.20
C ARG A 241 -46.98 -2.43 1.80
N TRP A 242 -45.75 -2.86 2.07
CA TRP A 242 -44.67 -2.05 2.61
C TRP A 242 -43.34 -2.47 1.98
N ALA A 243 -42.40 -1.53 1.89
CA ALA A 243 -41.05 -1.77 1.39
C ALA A 243 -40.07 -1.55 2.55
N TRP A 244 -39.21 -2.54 2.83
CA TRP A 244 -38.04 -2.30 3.68
C TRP A 244 -36.98 -1.62 2.83
N LEU A 245 -36.58 -0.42 3.24
CA LEU A 245 -35.43 0.24 2.64
C LEU A 245 -34.19 -0.60 2.90
N HIS A 246 -33.33 -0.70 1.88
CA HIS A 246 -32.10 -1.46 2.01
C HIS A 246 -31.19 -0.78 3.04
N THR A 247 -30.72 -1.53 4.03
CA THR A 247 -29.76 -1.05 5.03
C THR A 247 -28.43 -1.78 4.92
N MET A 248 -27.36 -1.07 5.27
CA MET A 248 -26.01 -1.63 5.36
C MET A 248 -25.40 -1.21 6.69
N THR A 249 -24.80 -2.16 7.40
CA THR A 249 -24.07 -1.89 8.64
C THR A 249 -22.59 -2.11 8.40
N VAL A 250 -21.77 -1.17 8.87
CA VAL A 250 -20.32 -1.26 8.83
C VAL A 250 -19.79 -1.14 10.26
N GLU A 251 -19.28 -2.25 10.76
CA GLU A 251 -18.73 -2.36 12.11
C GLU A 251 -17.31 -1.79 12.18
N HIS A 252 -16.91 -1.31 13.36
CA HIS A 252 -15.53 -0.93 13.63
C HIS A 252 -14.63 -2.18 13.67
N PRO A 253 -13.60 -2.31 12.83
CA PRO A 253 -12.73 -3.48 12.83
C PRO A 253 -12.03 -3.64 14.18
N LYS A 254 -12.02 -4.86 14.71
CA LYS A 254 -11.34 -5.16 15.99
C LYS A 254 -9.84 -4.85 15.86
N GLY A 255 -9.24 -4.34 16.94
CA GLY A 255 -7.82 -4.00 16.98
C GLY A 255 -7.42 -2.75 16.17
N ALA A 256 -8.32 -2.18 15.39
CA ALA A 256 -8.01 -1.01 14.58
C ALA A 256 -7.80 0.24 15.45
N THR A 257 -6.81 1.06 15.10
CA THR A 257 -6.52 2.31 15.82
C THR A 257 -6.50 3.48 14.85
N LEU A 258 -7.30 4.51 15.13
CA LEU A 258 -7.24 5.77 14.38
C LEU A 258 -5.91 6.50 14.64
N LEU A 259 -5.26 6.93 13.56
CA LEU A 259 -4.19 7.93 13.60
C LEU A 259 -4.87 9.28 13.81
N LYS A 260 -5.08 9.65 15.09
CA LYS A 260 -5.82 10.87 15.48
C LYS A 260 -5.43 12.08 14.61
N LEU A 261 -6.45 12.69 14.00
CA LEU A 261 -6.39 14.01 13.39
C LEU A 261 -7.17 15.00 14.26
N ASN A 262 -6.74 16.26 14.25
CA ASN A 262 -7.47 17.33 14.93
C ASN A 262 -8.75 17.65 14.14
N GLY A 263 -9.89 17.05 14.53
CA GLY A 263 -11.24 17.58 14.26
C GLY A 263 -11.88 17.30 12.90
N GLY A 264 -11.46 16.28 12.15
CA GLY A 264 -12.07 15.90 10.86
C GLY A 264 -13.02 14.69 10.91
N GLN A 265 -13.92 14.59 9.92
CA GLN A 265 -14.80 13.41 9.69
C GLN A 265 -14.08 12.19 9.08
N GLY A 266 -12.80 12.34 8.74
CA GLY A 266 -12.00 11.24 8.21
C GLY A 266 -10.55 11.30 8.65
N GLY A 267 -9.91 10.14 8.58
CA GLY A 267 -8.53 9.96 8.99
C GLY A 267 -8.02 8.56 8.75
N TRP A 268 -6.71 8.42 8.79
CA TRP A 268 -6.08 7.12 8.64
C TRP A 268 -6.27 6.25 9.88
N MET A 269 -6.38 4.96 9.65
CA MET A 269 -6.51 3.93 10.65
C MET A 269 -5.45 2.87 10.39
N ARG A 270 -4.84 2.34 11.44
CA ARG A 270 -3.97 1.15 11.35
C ARG A 270 -4.76 -0.10 11.71
N VAL A 271 -4.56 -1.17 10.96
CA VAL A 271 -5.15 -2.50 11.16
C VAL A 271 -4.04 -3.53 11.05
N SER A 272 -3.93 -4.42 12.03
CA SER A 272 -2.96 -5.52 11.98
C SER A 272 -3.45 -6.59 11.02
N ILE A 273 -2.62 -7.02 10.05
CA ILE A 273 -3.02 -8.06 9.09
C ILE A 273 -2.88 -9.47 9.69
N CYS A 274 -2.02 -9.66 10.70
CA CYS A 274 -1.83 -10.94 11.38
C CYS A 274 -3.07 -11.48 12.13
N GLU A 275 -4.18 -10.74 12.15
CA GLU A 275 -5.46 -11.13 12.77
C GLU A 275 -6.59 -11.32 11.73
N LEU A 276 -6.29 -11.22 10.43
CA LEU A 276 -7.26 -11.32 9.32
C LEU A 276 -7.26 -12.67 8.60
N SER A 277 -6.41 -13.62 9.02
CA SER A 277 -6.36 -15.01 8.57
C SER A 277 -6.97 -15.95 9.60
#